data_AF-A0A5N6TKJ0-F1
#
_entry.id   AF-A0A5N6TKJ0-F1
#
_cell.length_a   1.000
_cell.length_b   1.000
_cell.length_c   1.000
_cell.angle_alpha   90.00
_cell.angle_beta   90.00
_cell.angle_gamma   90.00
#
_symmetry.space_group_name_H-M   'P 1'
#
loop_
_entity.id
_entity.type
_entity.pdbx_description
1 polymer ?
#
loop_
_entity_poly.entity_id
_entity_poly.type
_entity_poly.pdbx_seq_one_letter_code
_entity_poly.pdbx_strand_id
1 'polypeptide(L)'
;MKVYQVVIGFLAVEFVVGDTCTARVEISSQTDADALNDCETIANSLTFSSSANGTISIPDVQDVKGPFTIEGTSSLNAVSANDLEKVTGPITIKDNKALNSVSLSGLEKAGGEVRVEGNEGLKEVKLDDLETVNGPLILKGEFDRISLSNLEHVYGETVIESTGSFLCSSLSKQADKNVFQSSYSCSEHASTSSLSPGAKAGIAVGVIIGVIIVLLALWLFIRRQRKRKRNMALAGAAAVGGDAEKGTEKGAQTSTVSSTTVSTPSGGTGVVGNGGIPRKPLSPPPPPTTVPAALVPGDRGSATPTNTDDPSLFLRPMPRRRPSESDVPMLDSENVHEAPPVEPGRRQEGLHELDAGPVSGRHQQAIHGE
;
A
#
# COMPACT_ATOMS: atom_id res chain seq x y z
N MET A 1 -22.80 13.11 -32.59
CA MET A 1 -23.54 12.41 -33.68
C MET A 1 -22.82 12.61 -35.01
N LYS A 2 -22.28 11.53 -35.59
CA LYS A 2 -21.99 11.40 -37.03
C LYS A 2 -22.79 10.18 -37.50
N VAL A 3 -23.44 10.27 -38.65
CA VAL A 3 -24.21 9.15 -39.23
C VAL A 3 -23.48 8.67 -40.46
N TYR A 4 -23.13 7.39 -40.49
CA TYR A 4 -22.56 6.74 -41.68
C TYR A 4 -23.56 5.75 -42.26
N GLN A 5 -23.87 5.94 -43.54
CA GLN A 5 -24.64 5.00 -44.36
C GLN A 5 -23.68 4.12 -45.14
N VAL A 6 -23.72 2.81 -44.92
CA VAL A 6 -23.02 1.83 -45.76
C VAL A 6 -23.98 0.67 -46.07
N VAL A 7 -24.22 0.45 -47.36
CA VAL A 7 -24.87 -0.74 -47.89
C VAL A 7 -23.88 -1.39 -48.85
N ILE A 8 -23.51 -2.65 -48.63
CA ILE A 8 -23.08 -3.62 -49.65
C ILE A 8 -22.99 -5.03 -49.02
N GLY A 9 -23.28 -6.05 -49.82
CA GLY A 9 -23.61 -7.38 -49.34
C GLY A 9 -22.48 -8.31 -48.87
N PHE A 10 -22.94 -9.36 -48.19
CA PHE A 10 -22.32 -10.70 -48.10
C PHE A 10 -20.91 -10.83 -47.49
N LEU A 11 -20.59 -9.97 -46.51
CA LEU A 11 -19.72 -10.31 -45.39
C LEU A 11 -20.42 -9.94 -44.08
N ALA A 12 -20.03 -10.57 -42.98
CA ALA A 12 -20.54 -10.23 -41.65
C ALA A 12 -19.93 -8.89 -41.20
N VAL A 13 -20.65 -7.79 -41.43
CA VAL A 13 -20.32 -6.48 -40.87
C VAL A 13 -20.91 -6.43 -39.47
N GLU A 14 -20.06 -6.47 -38.45
CA GLU A 14 -20.49 -6.18 -37.08
C GLU A 14 -20.85 -4.70 -36.97
N PHE A 15 -22.03 -4.42 -36.43
CA PHE A 15 -22.68 -3.12 -36.54
C PHE A 15 -22.51 -2.34 -35.24
N VAL A 16 -21.46 -1.51 -35.17
CA VAL A 16 -21.20 -0.60 -34.05
C VAL A 16 -22.28 0.49 -34.02
N VAL A 17 -23.19 0.40 -33.05
CA VAL A 17 -24.30 1.36 -32.86
C VAL A 17 -23.99 2.27 -31.68
N GLY A 18 -23.24 3.34 -31.98
CA GLY A 18 -22.63 4.18 -30.95
C GLY A 18 -21.46 3.49 -30.26
N ASP A 19 -20.93 4.15 -29.25
CA ASP A 19 -19.62 3.89 -28.63
C ASP A 19 -19.68 2.69 -27.66
N THR A 20 -20.49 1.67 -27.98
CA THR A 20 -20.80 0.51 -27.15
C THR A 20 -20.61 -0.81 -27.91
N CYS A 21 -19.55 -1.53 -27.56
CA CYS A 21 -19.32 -2.91 -27.98
C CYS A 21 -20.36 -3.84 -27.32
N THR A 22 -21.33 -4.32 -28.12
CA THR A 22 -22.42 -5.19 -27.62
C THR A 22 -22.07 -6.68 -27.60
N ALA A 23 -21.03 -7.10 -28.34
CA ALA A 23 -20.52 -8.47 -28.34
C ALA A 23 -19.76 -8.81 -27.05
N ARG A 24 -19.52 -10.11 -26.80
CA ARG A 24 -18.47 -10.55 -25.88
C ARG A 24 -17.12 -10.31 -26.56
N VAL A 25 -16.18 -9.72 -25.83
CA VAL A 25 -14.82 -9.47 -26.31
C VAL A 25 -13.89 -10.58 -25.80
N GLU A 26 -13.15 -11.21 -26.71
CA GLU A 26 -12.02 -12.09 -26.38
C GLU A 26 -10.72 -11.52 -26.96
N ILE A 27 -9.75 -11.19 -26.11
CA ILE A 27 -8.47 -10.60 -26.50
C ILE A 27 -7.39 -11.69 -26.53
N SER A 28 -6.75 -11.89 -27.68
CA SER A 28 -5.61 -12.80 -27.85
C SER A 28 -4.27 -12.06 -28.10
N SER A 29 -4.34 -10.80 -28.49
CA SER A 29 -3.21 -9.98 -28.92
C SER A 29 -3.46 -8.49 -28.67
N GLN A 30 -2.42 -7.66 -28.76
CA GLN A 30 -2.57 -6.20 -28.73
C GLN A 30 -3.50 -5.71 -29.86
N THR A 31 -3.48 -6.33 -31.04
CA THR A 31 -4.32 -5.93 -32.17
C THR A 31 -5.82 -6.13 -31.90
N ASP A 32 -6.19 -7.11 -31.06
CA ASP A 32 -7.58 -7.31 -30.64
C ASP A 32 -8.02 -6.25 -29.61
N ALA A 33 -7.08 -5.70 -28.83
CA ALA A 33 -7.32 -4.56 -27.94
C ALA A 33 -7.33 -3.23 -28.71
N ASP A 34 -6.48 -3.07 -29.73
CA ASP A 34 -6.48 -1.93 -30.66
C ASP A 34 -7.79 -1.86 -31.48
N ALA A 35 -8.51 -2.96 -31.63
CA ALA A 35 -9.83 -2.98 -32.24
C ALA A 35 -10.94 -2.36 -31.35
N LEU A 36 -10.64 -2.03 -30.09
CA LEU A 36 -11.58 -1.48 -29.11
C LEU A 36 -11.53 0.04 -28.96
N ASN A 37 -10.63 0.76 -29.66
CA ASN A 37 -10.51 2.23 -29.59
C ASN A 37 -11.85 2.97 -29.87
N ASP A 38 -12.76 2.39 -30.67
CA ASP A 38 -14.09 2.95 -30.96
C ASP A 38 -15.20 2.50 -29.95
N CYS A 39 -14.84 1.86 -28.83
CA CYS A 39 -15.78 1.29 -27.85
C CYS A 39 -15.54 1.77 -26.41
N GLU A 40 -16.14 2.90 -26.04
CA GLU A 40 -16.17 3.42 -24.66
C GLU A 40 -16.82 2.46 -23.64
N THR A 41 -17.84 1.69 -24.06
CA THR A 41 -18.53 0.71 -23.19
C THR A 41 -18.52 -0.69 -23.78
N ILE A 42 -18.27 -1.72 -22.97
CA ILE A 42 -18.49 -3.12 -23.33
C ILE A 42 -19.74 -3.63 -22.59
N ALA A 43 -20.83 -3.87 -23.32
CA ALA A 43 -22.12 -4.26 -22.73
C ALA A 43 -22.17 -5.73 -22.24
N ASN A 44 -21.11 -6.50 -22.50
CA ASN A 44 -20.99 -7.92 -22.20
C ASN A 44 -19.68 -8.20 -21.43
N SER A 45 -19.17 -9.43 -21.49
CA SER A 45 -17.89 -9.82 -20.87
C SER A 45 -16.69 -9.40 -21.71
N LEU A 46 -15.59 -9.03 -21.04
CA LEU A 46 -14.26 -8.92 -21.63
C LEU A 46 -13.36 -9.99 -21.01
N THR A 47 -12.81 -10.88 -21.85
CA THR A 47 -11.99 -12.00 -21.39
C THR A 47 -10.71 -12.13 -22.20
N PHE A 48 -9.60 -12.52 -21.58
CA PHE A 48 -8.34 -12.78 -22.27
C PHE A 48 -8.24 -14.26 -22.66
N SER A 49 -7.83 -14.53 -23.89
CA SER A 49 -7.62 -15.88 -24.38
C SER A 49 -6.41 -16.53 -23.71
N SER A 50 -6.44 -17.84 -23.49
CA SER A 50 -5.29 -18.59 -22.92
C SER A 50 -4.00 -18.51 -23.78
N SER A 51 -4.15 -18.13 -25.05
CA SER A 51 -3.08 -17.83 -26.02
C SER A 51 -2.50 -16.41 -25.91
N ALA A 52 -3.09 -15.53 -25.09
CA ALA A 52 -2.64 -14.16 -24.90
C ALA A 52 -1.19 -14.11 -24.40
N ASN A 53 -0.42 -13.19 -24.98
CA ASN A 53 1.03 -13.13 -24.81
C ASN A 53 1.58 -11.70 -24.90
N GLY A 54 2.78 -11.49 -24.35
CA GLY A 54 3.44 -10.18 -24.38
C GLY A 54 2.82 -9.20 -23.36
N THR A 55 2.72 -7.93 -23.73
CA THR A 55 2.01 -6.91 -22.93
C THR A 55 0.80 -6.45 -23.72
N ILE A 56 -0.35 -6.32 -23.05
CA ILE A 56 -1.59 -5.83 -23.67
C ILE A 56 -2.06 -4.57 -22.94
N SER A 57 -2.32 -3.51 -23.71
CA SER A 57 -2.99 -2.29 -23.25
C SER A 57 -4.34 -2.19 -23.93
N ILE A 58 -5.40 -1.99 -23.14
CA ILE A 58 -6.73 -1.65 -23.63
C ILE A 58 -6.87 -0.12 -23.52
N PRO A 59 -6.94 0.62 -24.65
CA PRO A 59 -7.25 2.04 -24.67
C PRO A 59 -8.76 2.30 -24.62
N ASP A 60 -9.16 3.51 -24.22
CA ASP A 60 -10.49 4.15 -24.40
C ASP A 60 -11.74 3.46 -23.80
N VAL A 61 -11.68 2.17 -23.41
CA VAL A 61 -12.77 1.43 -22.76
C VAL A 61 -12.93 1.88 -21.31
N GLN A 62 -14.04 2.55 -20.98
CA GLN A 62 -14.37 3.11 -19.66
C GLN A 62 -15.27 2.20 -18.79
N ASP A 63 -16.29 1.54 -19.36
CA ASP A 63 -17.24 0.72 -18.58
C ASP A 63 -17.47 -0.68 -19.18
N VAL A 64 -17.16 -1.73 -18.40
CA VAL A 64 -17.49 -3.13 -18.73
C VAL A 64 -18.71 -3.58 -17.91
N LYS A 65 -19.84 -3.80 -18.56
CA LYS A 65 -21.10 -4.21 -17.90
C LYS A 65 -21.09 -5.66 -17.42
N GLY A 66 -20.33 -6.53 -18.09
CA GLY A 66 -20.14 -7.94 -17.70
C GLY A 66 -18.94 -8.16 -16.76
N PRO A 67 -18.49 -9.42 -16.60
CA PRO A 67 -17.23 -9.71 -15.93
C PRO A 67 -16.02 -9.33 -16.78
N PHE A 68 -14.94 -8.96 -16.09
CA PHE A 68 -13.58 -8.84 -16.62
C PHE A 68 -12.80 -10.09 -16.19
N THR A 69 -12.17 -10.83 -17.11
CA THR A 69 -11.47 -12.07 -16.74
C THR A 69 -10.17 -12.32 -17.49
N ILE A 70 -9.08 -12.46 -16.73
CA ILE A 70 -7.77 -12.95 -17.18
C ILE A 70 -7.55 -14.30 -16.49
N GLU A 71 -7.72 -15.43 -17.18
CA GLU A 71 -7.56 -16.76 -16.57
C GLU A 71 -6.71 -17.70 -17.42
N GLY A 72 -5.74 -18.37 -16.79
CA GLY A 72 -4.90 -19.40 -17.42
C GLY A 72 -3.96 -18.90 -18.52
N THR A 73 -3.69 -17.60 -18.59
CA THR A 73 -2.79 -17.04 -19.61
C THR A 73 -1.33 -17.36 -19.28
N SER A 74 -0.69 -18.16 -20.13
CA SER A 74 0.63 -18.76 -19.85
C SER A 74 1.82 -17.86 -20.21
N SER A 75 1.61 -16.90 -21.11
CA SER A 75 2.67 -16.11 -21.76
C SER A 75 2.40 -14.59 -21.75
N LEU A 76 1.33 -14.17 -21.09
CA LEU A 76 0.95 -12.77 -20.90
C LEU A 76 1.75 -12.18 -19.75
N ASN A 77 2.53 -11.15 -20.01
CA ASN A 77 3.50 -10.55 -19.08
C ASN A 77 2.94 -9.35 -18.31
N ALA A 78 2.04 -8.57 -18.90
CA ALA A 78 1.36 -7.45 -18.25
C ALA A 78 0.05 -7.08 -18.96
N VAL A 79 -0.90 -6.55 -18.19
CA VAL A 79 -2.14 -5.96 -18.70
C VAL A 79 -2.33 -4.55 -18.16
N SER A 80 -2.71 -3.62 -19.04
CA SER A 80 -3.08 -2.25 -18.68
C SER A 80 -4.45 -1.91 -19.26
N ALA A 81 -5.33 -1.33 -18.45
CA ALA A 81 -6.56 -0.65 -18.90
C ALA A 81 -6.77 0.52 -17.93
N ASN A 82 -6.06 1.62 -18.17
CA ASN A 82 -5.96 2.71 -17.19
C ASN A 82 -7.17 3.65 -17.26
N ASP A 83 -7.82 3.71 -18.42
CA ASP A 83 -9.00 4.51 -18.73
C ASP A 83 -10.32 3.79 -18.33
N LEU A 84 -10.21 2.54 -17.85
CA LEU A 84 -11.34 1.72 -17.39
C LEU A 84 -11.83 2.18 -16.03
N GLU A 85 -12.79 3.11 -16.00
CA GLU A 85 -13.43 3.65 -14.79
C GLU A 85 -14.25 2.60 -14.01
N LYS A 86 -14.86 1.63 -14.71
CA LYS A 86 -15.87 0.76 -14.10
C LYS A 86 -15.97 -0.65 -14.66
N VAL A 87 -16.14 -1.63 -13.77
CA VAL A 87 -16.61 -2.98 -14.12
C VAL A 87 -17.85 -3.29 -13.29
N THR A 88 -18.97 -3.60 -13.93
CA THR A 88 -20.24 -3.90 -13.23
C THR A 88 -20.32 -5.37 -12.78
N GLY A 89 -19.66 -6.29 -13.50
CA GLY A 89 -19.48 -7.67 -13.06
C GLY A 89 -18.28 -7.87 -12.10
N PRO A 90 -17.92 -9.13 -11.80
CA PRO A 90 -16.68 -9.44 -11.09
C PRO A 90 -15.43 -9.27 -11.96
N ILE A 91 -14.31 -8.99 -11.30
CA ILE A 91 -12.96 -8.92 -11.88
C ILE A 91 -12.19 -10.15 -11.40
N THR A 92 -11.85 -11.05 -12.32
CA THR A 92 -11.12 -12.30 -12.01
C THR A 92 -9.77 -12.31 -12.72
N ILE A 93 -8.68 -12.44 -11.97
CA ILE A 93 -7.32 -12.53 -12.50
C ILE A 93 -6.67 -13.75 -11.86
N LYS A 94 -6.69 -14.88 -12.56
CA LYS A 94 -6.41 -16.20 -11.96
C LYS A 94 -5.47 -17.10 -12.76
N ASP A 95 -4.56 -17.78 -12.06
CA ASP A 95 -3.65 -18.80 -12.60
C ASP A 95 -2.75 -18.33 -13.78
N ASN A 96 -2.49 -17.03 -13.91
CA ASN A 96 -1.69 -16.46 -15.00
C ASN A 96 -0.20 -16.49 -14.64
N LYS A 97 0.52 -17.52 -15.09
CA LYS A 97 1.89 -17.81 -14.62
C LYS A 97 2.92 -16.73 -14.96
N ALA A 98 2.85 -16.14 -16.16
CA ALA A 98 3.82 -15.15 -16.63
C ALA A 98 3.44 -13.70 -16.29
N LEU A 99 2.26 -13.44 -15.72
CA LEU A 99 1.71 -12.11 -15.53
C LEU A 99 2.42 -11.40 -14.36
N ASN A 100 3.18 -10.34 -14.65
CA ASN A 100 4.03 -9.64 -13.67
C ASN A 100 3.40 -8.35 -13.12
N SER A 101 2.56 -7.69 -13.91
CA SER A 101 1.93 -6.41 -13.55
C SER A 101 0.52 -6.31 -14.13
N VAL A 102 -0.42 -5.82 -13.33
CA VAL A 102 -1.76 -5.41 -13.77
C VAL A 102 -1.98 -3.96 -13.37
N SER A 103 -2.39 -3.13 -14.33
CA SER A 103 -2.69 -1.72 -14.12
C SER A 103 -4.12 -1.41 -14.57
N LEU A 104 -5.01 -1.18 -13.60
CA LEU A 104 -6.37 -0.71 -13.78
C LEU A 104 -6.50 0.61 -12.98
N SER A 105 -5.64 1.59 -13.30
CA SER A 105 -5.36 2.69 -12.36
C SER A 105 -6.57 3.58 -12.10
N GLY A 106 -7.32 3.93 -13.15
CA GLY A 106 -8.53 4.76 -13.08
C GLY A 106 -9.81 4.02 -12.70
N LEU A 107 -9.75 2.73 -12.38
CA LEU A 107 -10.92 1.92 -12.04
C LEU A 107 -11.53 2.35 -10.70
N GLU A 108 -12.47 3.29 -10.72
CA GLU A 108 -13.20 3.77 -9.55
C GLU A 108 -14.05 2.68 -8.86
N LYS A 109 -14.74 1.84 -9.67
CA LYS A 109 -15.92 1.09 -9.20
C LYS A 109 -15.97 -0.35 -9.72
N ALA A 110 -15.87 -1.31 -8.80
CA ALA A 110 -16.10 -2.73 -9.05
C ALA A 110 -17.48 -3.16 -8.50
N GLY A 111 -18.38 -3.56 -9.39
CA GLY A 111 -19.76 -3.95 -9.09
C GLY A 111 -19.93 -5.37 -8.54
N GLY A 112 -18.90 -6.22 -8.70
CA GLY A 112 -18.85 -7.57 -8.15
C GLY A 112 -17.63 -7.82 -7.25
N GLU A 113 -17.23 -9.08 -7.17
CA GLU A 113 -15.97 -9.49 -6.54
C GLU A 113 -14.74 -9.01 -7.32
N VAL A 114 -13.66 -8.66 -6.61
CA VAL A 114 -12.32 -8.50 -7.20
C VAL A 114 -11.43 -9.62 -6.65
N ARG A 115 -11.09 -10.61 -7.49
CA ARG A 115 -10.27 -11.77 -7.13
C ARG A 115 -9.00 -11.85 -7.96
N VAL A 116 -7.85 -11.83 -7.29
CA VAL A 116 -6.51 -12.02 -7.86
C VAL A 116 -5.84 -13.18 -7.12
N GLU A 117 -5.65 -14.33 -7.77
CA GLU A 117 -5.16 -15.57 -7.13
C GLU A 117 -4.31 -16.44 -8.07
N GLY A 118 -3.30 -17.15 -7.57
CA GLY A 118 -2.55 -18.15 -8.36
C GLY A 118 -1.60 -17.59 -9.43
N ASN A 119 -1.45 -16.26 -9.52
CA ASN A 119 -0.56 -15.60 -10.49
C ASN A 119 0.88 -15.54 -9.92
N GLU A 120 1.66 -16.61 -10.07
CA GLU A 120 3.03 -16.74 -9.51
C GLU A 120 3.95 -15.53 -9.83
N GLY A 121 3.87 -15.01 -11.06
CA GLY A 121 4.67 -13.88 -11.51
C GLY A 121 4.26 -12.51 -10.96
N LEU A 122 3.05 -12.37 -10.39
CA LEU A 122 2.39 -11.06 -10.27
C LEU A 122 2.92 -10.24 -9.09
N LYS A 123 3.86 -9.33 -9.40
CA LYS A 123 4.52 -8.47 -8.40
C LYS A 123 3.80 -7.15 -8.17
N GLU A 124 3.05 -6.66 -9.16
CA GLU A 124 2.39 -5.35 -9.08
C GLU A 124 0.90 -5.40 -9.47
N VAL A 125 0.05 -4.83 -8.62
CA VAL A 125 -1.36 -4.54 -8.91
C VAL A 125 -1.62 -3.07 -8.62
N LYS A 126 -1.97 -2.28 -9.65
CA LYS A 126 -2.40 -0.88 -9.51
C LYS A 126 -3.91 -0.75 -9.67
N LEU A 127 -4.56 -0.30 -8.61
CA LEU A 127 -5.98 0.02 -8.48
C LEU A 127 -6.07 1.35 -7.70
N ASP A 128 -5.32 2.36 -8.17
CA ASP A 128 -5.05 3.57 -7.37
C ASP A 128 -6.31 4.40 -7.12
N ASP A 129 -7.16 4.57 -8.12
CA ASP A 129 -8.41 5.34 -8.04
C ASP A 129 -9.64 4.50 -7.62
N LEU A 130 -9.46 3.21 -7.30
CA LEU A 130 -10.54 2.32 -6.85
C LEU A 130 -11.14 2.77 -5.53
N GLU A 131 -12.31 3.40 -5.60
CA GLU A 131 -13.11 3.89 -4.47
C GLU A 131 -13.95 2.77 -3.85
N THR A 132 -14.64 1.98 -4.69
CA THR A 132 -15.76 1.12 -4.24
C THR A 132 -15.70 -0.30 -4.82
N VAL A 133 -15.82 -1.30 -3.95
CA VAL A 133 -16.00 -2.72 -4.30
C VAL A 133 -17.27 -3.27 -3.66
N ASN A 134 -18.26 -3.63 -4.48
CA ASN A 134 -19.57 -4.12 -4.05
C ASN A 134 -19.59 -5.63 -3.70
N GLY A 135 -18.49 -6.35 -3.94
CA GLY A 135 -18.30 -7.74 -3.53
C GLY A 135 -17.07 -7.93 -2.62
N PRO A 136 -16.58 -9.18 -2.47
CA PRO A 136 -15.32 -9.47 -1.80
C PRO A 136 -14.11 -8.87 -2.53
N LEU A 137 -13.02 -8.63 -1.79
CA LEU A 137 -11.71 -8.24 -2.31
C LEU A 137 -10.67 -9.28 -1.88
N ILE A 138 -10.32 -10.20 -2.77
CA ILE A 138 -9.42 -11.33 -2.50
C ILE A 138 -8.14 -11.17 -3.32
N LEU A 139 -7.03 -10.86 -2.67
CA LEU A 139 -5.71 -10.68 -3.30
C LEU A 139 -4.71 -11.68 -2.68
N LYS A 140 -4.38 -12.75 -3.40
CA LYS A 140 -3.50 -13.85 -2.96
C LYS A 140 -2.36 -14.07 -3.95
N GLY A 141 -1.11 -13.89 -3.53
CA GLY A 141 0.05 -14.03 -4.43
C GLY A 141 1.37 -13.49 -3.88
N GLU A 142 2.40 -13.45 -4.72
CA GLU A 142 3.72 -12.92 -4.35
C GLU A 142 3.85 -11.42 -4.70
N PHE A 143 2.95 -10.57 -4.18
CA PHE A 143 2.94 -9.14 -4.52
C PHE A 143 4.05 -8.36 -3.80
N ASP A 144 4.76 -7.51 -4.54
CA ASP A 144 5.71 -6.53 -4.02
C ASP A 144 5.05 -5.14 -3.85
N ARG A 145 4.06 -4.83 -4.69
CA ARG A 145 3.25 -3.60 -4.65
C ARG A 145 1.78 -3.89 -4.95
N ILE A 146 0.91 -3.54 -4.00
CA ILE A 146 -0.54 -3.38 -4.22
C ILE A 146 -0.85 -1.90 -3.97
N SER A 147 -1.46 -1.24 -4.94
CA SER A 147 -1.86 0.17 -4.87
C SER A 147 -3.39 0.25 -4.82
N LEU A 148 -3.93 0.81 -3.74
CA LEU A 148 -5.36 0.96 -3.42
C LEU A 148 -5.59 2.33 -2.79
N SER A 149 -5.12 3.38 -3.46
CA SER A 149 -4.86 4.69 -2.85
C SER A 149 -6.13 5.42 -2.41
N ASN A 150 -7.18 5.35 -3.22
CA ASN A 150 -8.45 6.06 -3.01
C ASN A 150 -9.59 5.17 -2.48
N LEU A 151 -9.30 3.94 -2.02
CA LEU A 151 -10.31 2.99 -1.54
C LEU A 151 -11.09 3.53 -0.33
N GLU A 152 -12.40 3.65 -0.52
CA GLU A 152 -13.37 4.21 0.44
C GLU A 152 -14.33 3.16 0.99
N HIS A 153 -14.80 2.21 0.16
CA HIS A 153 -15.83 1.24 0.56
C HIS A 153 -15.62 -0.15 -0.06
N VAL A 154 -15.49 -1.18 0.78
CA VAL A 154 -15.60 -2.59 0.38
C VAL A 154 -16.74 -3.24 1.18
N TYR A 155 -17.75 -3.72 0.47
CA TYR A 155 -18.96 -4.29 1.07
C TYR A 155 -18.87 -5.79 1.34
N GLY A 156 -17.95 -6.52 0.70
CA GLY A 156 -17.67 -7.92 0.95
C GLY A 156 -16.46 -8.16 1.88
N GLU A 157 -16.20 -9.44 2.16
CA GLU A 157 -14.99 -9.89 2.86
C GLU A 157 -13.72 -9.48 2.10
N THR A 158 -12.72 -8.97 2.82
CA THR A 158 -11.41 -8.61 2.28
C THR A 158 -10.33 -9.54 2.83
N VAL A 159 -9.63 -10.22 1.92
CA VAL A 159 -8.54 -11.16 2.22
C VAL A 159 -7.34 -10.79 1.38
N ILE A 160 -6.28 -10.28 2.02
CA ILE A 160 -5.01 -9.97 1.37
C ILE A 160 -3.93 -10.88 1.96
N GLU A 161 -3.35 -11.74 1.12
CA GLU A 161 -2.29 -12.67 1.50
C GLU A 161 -1.12 -12.47 0.52
N SER A 162 -0.12 -11.68 0.93
CA SER A 162 1.10 -11.51 0.14
C SER A 162 2.26 -12.31 0.70
N THR A 163 2.84 -13.16 -0.13
CA THR A 163 4.13 -13.81 0.12
C THR A 163 5.33 -13.04 -0.47
N GLY A 164 5.09 -11.92 -1.16
CA GLY A 164 6.12 -11.02 -1.71
C GLY A 164 6.57 -9.94 -0.72
N SER A 165 7.15 -8.84 -1.22
CA SER A 165 7.65 -7.73 -0.38
C SER A 165 6.59 -6.71 0.07
N PHE A 166 5.33 -6.87 -0.31
CA PHE A 166 4.24 -5.98 0.10
C PHE A 166 4.03 -6.00 1.63
N LEU A 167 3.77 -4.83 2.22
CA LEU A 167 3.51 -4.69 3.65
C LEU A 167 2.09 -4.18 3.88
N CYS A 168 1.30 -4.92 4.66
CA CYS A 168 -0.07 -4.57 5.06
C CYS A 168 -0.15 -3.18 5.73
N SER A 169 0.95 -2.72 6.33
CA SER A 169 1.08 -1.37 6.89
C SER A 169 0.90 -0.22 5.89
N SER A 170 1.06 -0.42 4.57
CA SER A 170 0.76 0.64 3.59
C SER A 170 -0.75 0.86 3.39
N LEU A 171 -1.56 -0.16 3.71
CA LEU A 171 -3.03 -0.14 3.63
C LEU A 171 -3.69 0.24 4.98
N SER A 172 -2.91 0.56 6.02
CA SER A 172 -3.48 0.88 7.34
C SER A 172 -4.39 2.11 7.28
N LYS A 173 -4.05 3.13 6.47
CA LYS A 173 -4.85 4.36 6.32
C LYS A 173 -6.27 4.10 5.81
N GLN A 174 -6.45 3.03 5.04
CA GLN A 174 -7.73 2.57 4.52
C GLN A 174 -8.46 1.79 5.62
N ALA A 175 -7.78 0.87 6.31
CA ALA A 175 -8.34 0.16 7.46
C ALA A 175 -8.82 1.11 8.58
N ASP A 176 -8.04 2.13 8.90
CA ASP A 176 -8.31 3.15 9.93
C ASP A 176 -9.56 4.02 9.61
N LYS A 177 -10.02 4.03 8.36
CA LYS A 177 -11.17 4.83 7.87
C LYS A 177 -12.53 4.11 7.94
N ASN A 178 -12.58 2.85 8.38
CA ASN A 178 -13.72 1.92 8.20
C ASN A 178 -14.04 1.58 6.73
N VAL A 179 -13.02 1.55 5.85
CA VAL A 179 -13.20 1.23 4.42
C VAL A 179 -13.80 -0.16 4.20
N PHE A 180 -13.40 -1.12 5.02
CA PHE A 180 -13.90 -2.49 4.97
C PHE A 180 -15.15 -2.61 5.86
N GLN A 181 -16.32 -2.81 5.26
CA GLN A 181 -17.60 -2.91 5.99
C GLN A 181 -17.91 -4.34 6.48
N SER A 182 -16.99 -5.28 6.23
CA SER A 182 -17.09 -6.70 6.58
C SER A 182 -15.77 -7.18 7.23
N SER A 183 -15.52 -8.49 7.24
CA SER A 183 -14.21 -9.03 7.65
C SER A 183 -13.08 -8.47 6.80
N TYR A 184 -12.02 -7.99 7.47
CA TYR A 184 -10.75 -7.61 6.86
C TYR A 184 -9.63 -8.46 7.45
N SER A 185 -8.87 -9.11 6.59
CA SER A 185 -7.65 -9.81 6.93
C SER A 185 -6.54 -9.45 5.95
N CYS A 186 -5.35 -9.14 6.50
CA CYS A 186 -4.16 -8.91 5.71
C CYS A 186 -2.99 -9.65 6.36
N SER A 187 -2.25 -10.42 5.57
CA SER A 187 -1.03 -11.12 5.98
C SER A 187 0.08 -10.90 4.96
N GLU A 188 1.29 -10.71 5.50
CA GLU A 188 2.52 -10.41 4.76
C GLU A 188 3.61 -11.42 5.12
N HIS A 189 4.54 -11.72 4.20
CA HIS A 189 5.74 -12.44 4.58
C HIS A 189 6.61 -11.56 5.48
N ALA A 190 6.77 -11.98 6.75
CA ALA A 190 7.30 -11.17 7.85
C ALA A 190 8.78 -10.78 7.67
N SER A 191 9.03 -9.78 6.82
CA SER A 191 10.33 -9.31 6.35
C SER A 191 11.05 -8.45 7.39
N THR A 192 11.29 -9.03 8.58
CA THR A 192 11.95 -8.41 9.74
C THR A 192 11.30 -7.09 10.19
N SER A 193 9.96 -7.02 10.13
CA SER A 193 9.13 -5.85 10.43
C SER A 193 9.54 -5.16 11.74
N SER A 194 10.34 -4.09 11.62
CA SER A 194 11.09 -3.58 12.78
C SER A 194 10.14 -3.01 13.85
N LEU A 195 10.19 -3.58 15.05
CA LEU A 195 9.29 -3.36 16.21
C LEU A 195 8.46 -2.06 16.15
N SER A 196 7.14 -2.18 16.32
CA SER A 196 6.21 -1.04 16.40
C SER A 196 6.74 0.11 17.30
N PRO A 197 6.48 1.39 16.99
CA PRO A 197 6.93 2.52 17.80
C PRO A 197 6.66 2.37 19.32
N GLY A 198 5.52 1.77 19.70
CA GLY A 198 5.21 1.48 21.10
C GLY A 198 6.15 0.45 21.75
N ALA A 199 6.54 -0.60 21.02
CA ALA A 199 7.51 -1.60 21.48
C ALA A 199 8.94 -1.01 21.56
N LYS A 200 9.33 -0.15 20.61
CA LYS A 200 10.59 0.60 20.65
C LYS A 200 10.66 1.51 21.89
N ALA A 201 9.57 2.20 22.23
CA ALA A 201 9.49 3.05 23.43
C ALA A 201 9.57 2.23 24.73
N GLY A 202 8.84 1.12 24.83
CA GLY A 202 8.82 0.29 26.04
C GLY A 202 10.19 -0.29 26.43
N ILE A 203 10.97 -0.76 25.45
CA ILE A 203 12.31 -1.32 25.70
C ILE A 203 13.27 -0.25 26.24
N ALA A 204 13.25 0.97 25.67
CA ALA A 204 14.12 2.06 26.11
C ALA A 204 13.89 2.42 27.59
N VAL A 205 12.63 2.56 28.01
CA VAL A 205 12.26 2.87 29.41
C VAL A 205 12.63 1.71 30.34
N GLY A 206 12.37 0.46 29.93
CA GLY A 206 12.68 -0.73 30.72
C GLY A 206 14.17 -0.88 31.02
N VAL A 207 15.05 -0.64 30.03
CA VAL A 207 16.51 -0.71 30.22
C VAL A 207 17.02 0.37 31.18
N ILE A 208 16.52 1.61 31.07
CA ILE A 208 16.92 2.72 31.97
C ILE A 208 16.56 2.39 33.43
N ILE A 209 15.33 1.93 33.67
CA ILE A 209 14.86 1.55 35.01
C ILE A 209 15.67 0.34 35.54
N GLY A 210 15.93 -0.66 34.70
CA GLY A 210 16.73 -1.84 35.06
C GLY A 210 18.15 -1.49 35.51
N VAL A 211 18.84 -0.63 34.75
CA VAL A 211 20.21 -0.17 35.10
C VAL A 211 20.21 0.61 36.42
N ILE A 212 19.23 1.49 36.66
CA ILE A 212 19.10 2.24 37.92
C ILE A 212 18.89 1.27 39.11
N ILE A 213 18.04 0.26 38.96
CA ILE A 213 17.81 -0.76 40.00
C ILE A 213 19.09 -1.55 40.30
N VAL A 214 19.86 -1.97 39.28
CA VAL A 214 21.13 -2.69 39.48
C VAL A 214 22.17 -1.82 40.18
N LEU A 215 22.30 -0.54 39.81
CA LEU A 215 23.21 0.40 40.47
C LEU A 215 22.82 0.64 41.95
N LEU A 216 21.52 0.79 42.24
CA LEU A 216 21.02 0.89 43.62
C LEU A 216 21.26 -0.39 44.42
N ALA A 217 21.06 -1.57 43.81
CA ALA A 217 21.32 -2.86 44.45
C ALA A 217 22.81 -3.02 44.80
N LEU A 218 23.72 -2.72 43.87
CA LEU A 218 25.17 -2.72 44.10
C LEU A 218 25.57 -1.72 45.19
N TRP A 219 25.03 -0.50 45.15
CA TRP A 219 25.29 0.52 46.19
C TRP A 219 24.80 0.08 47.57
N LEU A 220 23.59 -0.51 47.66
CA LEU A 220 23.07 -1.07 48.91
C LEU A 220 23.88 -2.27 49.40
N PHE A 221 24.39 -3.12 48.50
CA PHE A 221 25.26 -4.24 48.84
C PHE A 221 26.61 -3.76 49.40
N ILE A 222 27.25 -2.78 48.74
CA ILE A 222 28.48 -2.13 49.22
C ILE A 222 28.23 -1.41 50.56
N ARG A 223 27.11 -0.71 50.72
CA ARG A 223 26.72 -0.02 51.96
C ARG A 223 26.45 -1.01 53.10
N ARG A 224 25.84 -2.17 52.81
CA ARG A 224 25.67 -3.29 53.77
C ARG A 224 27.01 -3.94 54.11
N GLN A 225 27.91 -4.16 53.15
CA GLN A 225 29.26 -4.68 53.42
C GLN A 225 30.11 -3.72 54.26
N ARG A 226 30.09 -2.41 53.98
CA ARG A 226 30.78 -1.40 54.80
C ARG A 226 30.24 -1.35 56.23
N LYS A 227 28.93 -1.56 56.44
CA LYS A 227 28.36 -1.77 57.79
C LYS A 227 28.84 -3.07 58.44
N ARG A 228 28.86 -4.20 57.72
CA ARG A 228 29.38 -5.48 58.25
C ARG A 228 30.87 -5.38 58.66
N LYS A 229 31.71 -4.72 57.86
CA LYS A 229 33.13 -4.49 58.19
C LYS A 229 33.33 -3.64 59.46
N ARG A 230 32.43 -2.69 59.77
CA ARG A 230 32.43 -1.97 61.06
C ARG A 230 32.11 -2.87 62.25
N ASN A 231 31.24 -3.87 62.09
CA ASN A 231 30.88 -4.78 63.18
C ASN A 231 31.92 -5.89 63.42
N MET A 232 32.78 -6.18 62.44
CA MET A 232 33.86 -7.17 62.56
C MET A 232 35.15 -6.61 63.21
N ALA A 233 35.22 -5.29 63.44
CA ALA A 233 36.38 -4.63 64.07
C ALA A 233 36.34 -4.61 65.61
N LEU A 234 35.28 -5.15 66.23
CA LEU A 234 35.09 -5.17 67.70
C LEU A 234 34.86 -6.60 68.24
N ALA A 235 35.43 -7.60 67.57
CA ALA A 235 35.32 -9.02 67.94
C ALA A 235 36.65 -9.80 67.75
N GLY A 236 37.78 -9.10 67.74
CA GLY A 236 39.10 -9.64 67.40
C GLY A 236 40.22 -9.19 68.35
N ALA A 237 39.92 -9.04 69.64
CA ALA A 237 40.84 -8.49 70.65
C ALA A 237 40.80 -9.25 71.99
N ALA A 238 40.57 -10.58 71.97
CA ALA A 238 40.58 -11.42 73.17
C ALA A 238 40.85 -12.91 72.86
N ALA A 239 42.12 -13.28 72.64
CA ALA A 239 42.68 -14.63 72.87
C ALA A 239 44.20 -14.64 72.56
N VAL A 240 45.04 -14.95 73.55
CA VAL A 240 46.49 -15.20 73.39
C VAL A 240 46.87 -16.39 74.27
N GLY A 241 47.67 -17.31 73.73
CA GLY A 241 48.33 -18.40 74.47
C GLY A 241 47.59 -19.75 74.48
N GLY A 242 48.35 -20.85 74.35
CA GLY A 242 47.84 -22.23 74.40
C GLY A 242 48.49 -23.15 73.35
N ASP A 243 49.49 -23.94 73.78
CA ASP A 243 50.35 -24.76 72.92
C ASP A 243 49.91 -26.25 72.78
N ALA A 244 50.70 -27.01 72.00
CA ALA A 244 50.88 -28.48 71.97
C ALA A 244 50.21 -29.32 70.85
N GLU A 245 51.08 -29.86 69.96
CA GLU A 245 51.23 -31.26 69.47
C GLU A 245 50.00 -32.21 69.37
N LYS A 246 49.83 -33.12 68.38
CA LYS A 246 50.85 -33.90 67.61
C LYS A 246 50.23 -34.69 66.41
N GLY A 247 50.90 -34.70 65.24
CA GLY A 247 50.82 -35.75 64.20
C GLY A 247 49.54 -35.88 63.32
N THR A 248 49.47 -36.67 62.22
CA THR A 248 50.50 -37.33 61.37
C THR A 248 49.86 -37.79 60.03
N GLU A 249 50.36 -37.31 58.87
CA GLU A 249 50.21 -37.88 57.49
C GLU A 249 48.76 -38.07 56.89
N LYS A 250 48.49 -38.22 55.58
CA LYS A 250 49.29 -38.29 54.31
C LYS A 250 48.42 -37.90 53.09
N GLY A 251 49.04 -37.47 51.97
CA GLY A 251 48.39 -37.24 50.65
C GLY A 251 47.77 -35.84 50.50
N ALA A 252 48.16 -34.92 49.61
CA ALA A 252 48.82 -34.97 48.29
C ALA A 252 47.95 -35.58 47.17
N GLN A 253 47.88 -35.02 45.95
CA GLN A 253 48.81 -34.08 45.29
C GLN A 253 48.18 -32.75 44.81
N THR A 254 49.05 -31.80 44.46
CA THR A 254 48.72 -30.41 44.05
C THR A 254 49.20 -30.13 42.62
N SER A 255 48.60 -29.15 41.96
CA SER A 255 49.10 -28.55 40.71
C SER A 255 50.50 -27.91 40.85
N THR A 256 51.25 -27.87 39.75
CA THR A 256 52.46 -27.04 39.56
C THR A 256 52.34 -26.37 38.18
N VAL A 257 52.41 -25.06 37.89
CA VAL A 257 52.85 -23.80 38.52
C VAL A 257 53.98 -23.13 37.70
N SER A 258 53.56 -22.16 36.87
CA SER A 258 54.17 -20.85 36.61
C SER A 258 55.51 -20.66 35.86
N SER A 259 55.62 -19.44 35.31
CA SER A 259 56.84 -18.61 35.10
C SER A 259 57.85 -19.01 34.02
N THR A 260 58.61 -18.10 33.37
CA THR A 260 58.59 -16.61 33.20
C THR A 260 59.58 -16.24 32.05
N THR A 261 59.70 -14.94 31.71
CA THR A 261 60.61 -14.26 30.73
C THR A 261 59.99 -13.99 29.36
N VAL A 262 60.00 -12.79 28.75
CA VAL A 262 60.87 -11.58 28.76
C VAL A 262 62.10 -11.66 27.87
N SER A 263 62.03 -11.04 26.68
CA SER A 263 63.05 -10.12 26.11
C SER A 263 62.65 -9.57 24.72
N THR A 264 62.94 -8.30 24.47
CA THR A 264 63.00 -7.64 23.13
C THR A 264 64.42 -7.10 22.96
N PRO A 265 64.97 -6.98 21.73
CA PRO A 265 65.10 -5.63 21.13
C PRO A 265 65.02 -5.61 19.57
N SER A 266 65.44 -4.51 18.94
CA SER A 266 65.03 -4.08 17.58
C SER A 266 66.18 -3.84 16.58
N GLY A 267 65.87 -3.81 15.27
CA GLY A 267 66.30 -2.70 14.38
C GLY A 267 67.10 -3.00 13.08
N GLY A 268 66.77 -2.25 12.00
CA GLY A 268 67.57 -2.05 10.76
C GLY A 268 67.00 -2.70 9.47
N THR A 269 66.30 -2.02 8.56
CA THR A 269 66.75 -1.11 7.44
C THR A 269 67.69 -1.76 6.41
N GLY A 270 67.42 -1.86 5.08
CA GLY A 270 66.31 -1.44 4.19
C GLY A 270 66.42 -2.20 2.83
N VAL A 271 66.25 -1.68 1.58
CA VAL A 271 65.91 -0.36 0.98
C VAL A 271 65.41 -0.60 -0.49
N VAL A 272 64.37 0.12 -0.97
CA VAL A 272 63.89 0.35 -2.38
C VAL A 272 63.76 -0.81 -3.40
N GLY A 273 62.57 -0.93 -4.00
CA GLY A 273 62.30 -1.63 -5.28
C GLY A 273 60.84 -1.48 -5.72
N ASN A 274 60.55 -1.17 -6.99
CA ASN A 274 59.20 -0.83 -7.48
C ASN A 274 58.66 -1.85 -8.50
N GLY A 275 57.34 -2.13 -8.51
CA GLY A 275 56.69 -3.03 -9.45
C GLY A 275 55.20 -3.21 -9.17
N GLY A 276 54.33 -2.52 -9.93
CA GLY A 276 52.88 -2.52 -9.74
C GLY A 276 52.11 -3.42 -10.73
N ILE A 277 50.94 -3.90 -10.31
CA ILE A 277 49.98 -4.65 -11.14
C ILE A 277 48.77 -3.73 -11.40
N PRO A 278 48.26 -3.60 -12.64
CA PRO A 278 47.37 -2.50 -13.02
C PRO A 278 45.95 -2.60 -12.46
N ARG A 279 45.38 -1.45 -12.07
CA ARG A 279 43.95 -1.31 -11.77
C ARG A 279 43.24 -0.67 -12.96
N LYS A 280 42.03 -1.15 -13.26
CA LYS A 280 41.15 -0.62 -14.31
C LYS A 280 40.67 0.80 -13.92
N PRO A 281 40.74 1.81 -14.81
CA PRO A 281 40.38 3.19 -14.47
C PRO A 281 38.86 3.37 -14.31
N LEU A 282 38.46 4.38 -13.53
CA LEU A 282 37.08 4.83 -13.40
C LEU A 282 36.69 5.77 -14.55
N SER A 283 35.38 5.86 -14.82
CA SER A 283 34.78 6.78 -15.77
C SER A 283 34.97 8.25 -15.36
N PRO A 284 35.17 9.19 -16.30
CA PRO A 284 35.21 10.63 -16.00
C PRO A 284 33.80 11.21 -15.74
N PRO A 285 33.69 12.32 -14.98
CA PRO A 285 32.43 13.03 -14.78
C PRO A 285 32.01 13.87 -16.01
N PRO A 286 30.72 14.18 -16.20
CA PRO A 286 30.24 15.02 -17.29
C PRO A 286 30.58 16.52 -17.08
N PRO A 287 30.74 17.31 -18.16
CA PRO A 287 30.98 18.75 -18.08
C PRO A 287 29.71 19.57 -17.75
N PRO A 288 29.85 20.79 -17.20
CA PRO A 288 28.72 21.61 -16.77
C PRO A 288 28.00 22.34 -17.92
N THR A 289 26.66 22.24 -17.89
CA THR A 289 25.66 23.23 -18.33
C THR A 289 25.97 24.21 -19.47
N THR A 290 25.15 24.15 -20.53
CA THR A 290 24.79 25.33 -21.33
C THR A 290 23.27 25.46 -21.34
N VAL A 291 22.73 26.30 -20.45
CA VAL A 291 21.31 26.70 -20.48
C VAL A 291 21.20 28.05 -21.20
N PRO A 292 20.30 28.22 -22.17
CA PRO A 292 20.04 29.53 -22.77
C PRO A 292 19.38 30.44 -21.72
N ALA A 293 20.04 31.54 -21.38
CA ALA A 293 19.56 32.46 -20.35
C ALA A 293 18.37 33.28 -20.87
N ALA A 294 17.17 32.98 -20.37
CA ALA A 294 15.96 33.77 -20.60
C ALA A 294 15.06 33.75 -19.35
N LEU A 295 14.42 34.89 -19.07
CA LEU A 295 13.31 35.06 -18.14
C LEU A 295 13.60 34.87 -16.64
N VAL A 296 14.48 35.73 -16.09
CA VAL A 296 14.20 36.40 -14.80
C VAL A 296 13.82 37.87 -15.14
N PRO A 297 12.86 38.51 -14.46
CA PRO A 297 12.07 39.57 -15.12
C PRO A 297 12.68 40.98 -15.13
N GLY A 298 12.52 41.65 -16.28
CA GLY A 298 12.30 43.10 -16.37
C GLY A 298 13.52 44.01 -16.61
N ASP A 299 13.50 44.73 -17.73
CA ASP A 299 13.29 46.18 -17.68
C ASP A 299 12.66 46.70 -19.02
N ARG A 300 12.31 47.98 -19.08
CA ARG A 300 11.67 48.66 -20.22
C ARG A 300 12.72 49.33 -21.13
N GLY A 301 12.65 49.06 -22.44
CA GLY A 301 13.43 49.78 -23.45
C GLY A 301 12.83 49.60 -24.84
N SER A 302 12.20 50.64 -25.38
CA SER A 302 11.42 50.58 -26.62
C SER A 302 12.23 50.87 -27.89
N ALA A 303 12.26 49.90 -28.82
CA ALA A 303 12.53 50.13 -30.23
C ALA A 303 11.87 49.01 -31.08
N THR A 304 10.94 49.36 -31.95
CA THR A 304 10.44 48.49 -33.02
C THR A 304 11.18 48.78 -34.33
N PRO A 305 11.22 47.79 -35.23
CA PRO A 305 10.87 48.07 -36.61
C PRO A 305 9.61 47.30 -37.02
N THR A 306 8.81 47.92 -37.88
CA THR A 306 7.60 47.32 -38.45
C THR A 306 7.94 46.29 -39.52
N ASN A 307 7.18 45.21 -39.58
CA ASN A 307 6.78 44.67 -40.89
C ASN A 307 5.29 44.30 -40.86
N THR A 308 4.65 44.36 -42.02
CA THR A 308 3.20 44.27 -42.20
C THR A 308 2.82 42.98 -42.90
N ASP A 309 2.12 42.08 -42.22
CA ASP A 309 1.14 41.13 -42.77
C ASP A 309 0.59 40.23 -41.64
N ASP A 310 -0.29 40.79 -40.79
CA ASP A 310 -1.03 40.01 -39.78
C ASP A 310 -2.39 40.69 -39.45
N PRO A 311 -3.55 40.06 -39.73
CA PRO A 311 -4.88 40.67 -39.60
C PRO A 311 -5.40 40.74 -38.15
N SER A 312 -4.64 41.40 -37.29
CA SER A 312 -5.10 42.19 -36.14
C SER A 312 -6.03 41.53 -35.10
N LEU A 313 -5.44 41.16 -33.96
CA LEU A 313 -6.14 40.93 -32.69
C LEU A 313 -6.83 42.22 -32.19
N PHE A 314 -8.07 42.48 -32.63
CA PHE A 314 -8.90 43.56 -32.10
C PHE A 314 -9.71 43.14 -30.87
N LEU A 315 -9.10 43.26 -29.68
CA LEU A 315 -9.82 43.18 -28.40
C LEU A 315 -10.74 44.40 -28.21
N ARG A 316 -11.92 44.36 -28.85
CA ARG A 316 -13.05 45.23 -28.50
C ARG A 316 -13.67 44.74 -27.18
N PRO A 317 -13.91 45.61 -26.18
CA PRO A 317 -14.65 45.22 -24.99
C PRO A 317 -16.05 44.72 -25.36
N MET A 318 -16.35 43.44 -25.10
CA MET A 318 -17.67 42.89 -25.33
C MET A 318 -18.68 43.53 -24.36
N PRO A 319 -19.80 44.10 -24.84
CA PRO A 319 -20.87 44.52 -23.95
C PRO A 319 -21.44 43.30 -23.21
N ARG A 320 -21.36 43.29 -21.88
CA ARG A 320 -22.08 42.31 -21.06
C ARG A 320 -23.59 42.49 -21.30
N ARG A 321 -24.19 41.62 -22.12
CA ARG A 321 -25.63 41.39 -22.06
C ARG A 321 -25.97 41.02 -20.61
N ARG A 322 -27.00 41.66 -20.05
CA ARG A 322 -27.70 41.07 -18.90
C ARG A 322 -28.36 39.78 -19.40
N PRO A 323 -28.37 38.68 -18.62
CA PRO A 323 -29.23 37.56 -18.97
C PRO A 323 -30.69 38.04 -19.02
N SER A 324 -31.41 37.67 -20.08
CA SER A 324 -32.87 37.76 -20.09
C SER A 324 -33.41 36.61 -19.24
N GLU A 325 -34.40 36.91 -18.41
CA GLU A 325 -35.04 35.96 -17.48
C GLU A 325 -36.07 35.10 -18.23
N SER A 326 -35.61 34.40 -19.28
CA SER A 326 -36.44 33.77 -20.33
C SER A 326 -36.20 32.28 -20.54
N ASP A 327 -35.06 31.74 -20.08
CA ASP A 327 -34.63 30.36 -20.34
C ASP A 327 -34.52 29.57 -19.03
N VAL A 328 -35.53 29.72 -18.17
CA VAL A 328 -35.79 28.75 -17.09
C VAL A 328 -36.64 27.62 -17.70
N PRO A 329 -36.26 26.34 -17.56
CA PRO A 329 -37.15 25.25 -17.94
C PRO A 329 -38.44 25.33 -17.14
N MET A 330 -39.55 25.63 -17.82
CA MET A 330 -40.88 25.42 -17.25
C MET A 330 -41.00 23.94 -16.92
N LEU A 331 -41.27 23.61 -15.65
CA LEU A 331 -41.76 22.27 -15.33
C LEU A 331 -43.21 22.21 -15.83
N ASP A 332 -43.40 21.58 -16.98
CA ASP A 332 -44.72 21.22 -17.45
C ASP A 332 -45.33 20.20 -16.47
N SER A 333 -46.30 20.65 -15.67
CA SER A 333 -46.92 19.89 -14.57
C SER A 333 -47.78 18.70 -15.02
N GLU A 334 -47.64 18.24 -16.27
CA GLU A 334 -48.54 17.29 -16.93
C GLU A 334 -48.49 15.87 -16.34
N ASN A 335 -47.50 15.57 -15.48
CA ASN A 335 -47.36 14.26 -14.83
C ASN A 335 -47.19 14.30 -13.30
N VAL A 336 -47.82 15.27 -12.62
CA VAL A 336 -47.99 15.22 -11.15
C VAL A 336 -49.07 14.18 -10.81
N HIS A 337 -48.66 12.97 -10.41
CA HIS A 337 -49.57 12.00 -9.82
C HIS A 337 -49.92 12.42 -8.38
N GLU A 338 -51.05 13.12 -8.22
CA GLU A 338 -51.60 13.44 -6.91
C GLU A 338 -51.98 12.15 -6.17
N ALA A 339 -51.40 11.94 -4.99
CA ALA A 339 -51.61 10.72 -4.22
C ALA A 339 -53.07 10.65 -3.73
N PRO A 340 -53.75 9.50 -3.83
CA PRO A 340 -55.15 9.39 -3.44
C PRO A 340 -55.32 9.67 -1.94
N PRO A 341 -56.37 10.40 -1.53
CA PRO A 341 -56.61 10.69 -0.12
C PRO A 341 -56.84 9.40 0.67
N VAL A 342 -56.31 9.36 1.90
CA VAL A 342 -56.39 8.18 2.76
C VAL A 342 -57.83 7.97 3.25
N GLU A 343 -58.51 7.00 2.64
CA GLU A 343 -59.81 6.48 3.09
C GLU A 343 -59.75 6.04 4.57
N PRO A 344 -60.49 6.69 5.49
CA PRO A 344 -60.48 6.36 6.91
C PRO A 344 -61.34 5.12 7.21
N GLY A 345 -60.96 3.96 6.67
CA GLY A 345 -61.83 2.79 6.64
C GLY A 345 -61.19 1.40 6.62
N ARG A 346 -59.86 1.24 6.46
CA ARG A 346 -59.25 -0.10 6.39
C ARG A 346 -58.12 -0.36 7.38
N ARG A 347 -58.38 -1.35 8.23
CA ARG A 347 -57.55 -1.88 9.33
C ARG A 347 -56.11 -2.15 8.89
N GLN A 348 -55.15 -1.63 9.65
CA GLN A 348 -53.72 -1.72 9.35
C GLN A 348 -53.09 -2.88 10.14
N GLU A 349 -52.96 -4.04 9.51
CA GLU A 349 -52.16 -5.17 10.02
C GLU A 349 -50.73 -5.03 9.46
N GLY A 350 -49.71 -5.13 10.32
CA GLY A 350 -48.30 -4.86 9.94
C GLY A 350 -47.51 -3.96 10.88
N LEU A 351 -48.00 -3.68 12.10
CA LEU A 351 -47.19 -3.09 13.18
C LEU A 351 -45.96 -3.98 13.44
N HIS A 352 -44.79 -3.53 13.01
CA HIS A 352 -43.51 -4.16 13.33
C HIS A 352 -43.08 -3.69 14.72
N GLU A 353 -43.57 -4.40 15.74
CA GLU A 353 -43.18 -4.20 17.12
C GLU A 353 -41.70 -4.61 17.29
N LEU A 354 -40.85 -3.65 17.64
CA LEU A 354 -39.43 -3.90 17.90
C LEU A 354 -39.29 -4.55 19.28
N ASP A 355 -39.26 -5.88 19.31
CA ASP A 355 -39.07 -6.68 20.53
C ASP A 355 -37.70 -6.43 21.16
N ALA A 356 -37.65 -5.41 22.04
CA ALA A 356 -36.54 -5.15 22.94
C ALA A 356 -36.57 -6.16 24.10
N GLY A 357 -36.17 -7.39 23.80
CA GLY A 357 -36.19 -8.53 24.72
C GLY A 357 -35.53 -8.24 26.08
N PRO A 358 -35.96 -8.94 27.16
CA PRO A 358 -35.74 -8.51 28.54
C PRO A 358 -34.26 -8.45 28.95
N VAL A 359 -33.74 -7.23 29.07
CA VAL A 359 -32.38 -6.95 29.54
C VAL A 359 -32.23 -7.36 31.01
N SER A 360 -31.61 -8.51 31.25
CA SER A 360 -31.34 -9.02 32.60
C SER A 360 -30.17 -8.27 33.27
N GLY A 361 -30.44 -7.06 33.74
CA GLY A 361 -29.49 -6.18 34.41
C GLY A 361 -29.01 -6.72 35.76
N ARG A 362 -28.02 -7.61 35.75
CA ARG A 362 -27.17 -7.91 36.92
C ARG A 362 -25.94 -6.99 36.91
N HIS A 363 -25.36 -6.78 38.10
CA HIS A 363 -24.18 -5.94 38.36
C HIS A 363 -24.41 -4.41 38.31
N GLN A 364 -25.29 -3.92 39.18
CA GLN A 364 -24.90 -2.77 40.01
C GLN A 364 -24.38 -3.33 41.35
N GLN A 365 -23.08 -3.12 41.63
CA GLN A 365 -22.53 -3.28 42.97
C GLN A 365 -22.32 -1.88 43.57
N ALA A 366 -22.82 -1.68 44.78
CA ALA A 366 -22.61 -0.43 45.50
C ALA A 366 -21.15 -0.31 45.95
N ILE A 367 -20.59 0.90 45.85
CA ILE A 367 -19.28 1.26 46.42
C ILE A 367 -19.54 2.08 47.68
N HIS A 368 -19.09 1.57 48.83
CA HIS A 368 -19.09 2.22 50.14
C HIS A 368 -17.73 2.01 50.81
N GLY A 369 -17.36 2.91 51.73
CA GLY A 369 -15.99 3.13 52.22
C GLY A 369 -15.44 4.40 51.56
N GLU A 370 -15.36 5.57 52.21
CA GLU A 370 -14.71 5.90 53.50
C GLU A 370 -13.19 5.67 53.49
#